data_AF-A0A9E3QKM2-F1
#
_entry.id   AF-A0A9E3QKM2-F1
#
_cell.length_a   1.000
_cell.length_b   1.000
_cell.length_c   1.000
_cell.angle_alpha   90.00
_cell.angle_beta   90.00
_cell.angle_gamma   90.00
#
_symmetry.space_group_name_H-M   'P 1'
#
loop_
_entity.id
_entity.type
_entity.pdbx_description
1 polymer ?
#
loop_
_entity_poly.entity_id
_entity_poly.type
_entity_poly.pdbx_seq_one_letter_code
_entity_poly.pdbx_strand_id
1 'polypeptide(L)'
;MGRIEFDKKHVELLRCFRSLVNCGLVGWRYAIIGSTRRSSDSWECQELLRELARGYPVDLLFDLDFSELRSILERAALFWHAKGFGVVDVTRNPEEMEHFGIAPAEAMAAGCVPLVFHGGGLPEIVDHGSNGMLWKDLEELKALTLAVIRDPERRSSMSERARAKASLFSKERFLESFSEITRRVMGLELRTSASGSFPKTIGPGRPEKDRASQSHSCAEP
;
A
#
# COMPACT_ATOMS: atom_id res chain seq x y z
N MET A 1 -11.47 0.50 -2.06
CA MET A 1 -10.93 -0.70 -1.39
C MET A 1 -10.62 -0.36 0.05
N GLY A 2 -10.88 -1.25 1.01
CA GLY A 2 -10.64 -1.00 2.44
C GLY A 2 -11.26 -2.09 3.33
N ARG A 3 -11.32 -1.87 4.66
CA ARG A 3 -12.25 -2.64 5.50
C ARG A 3 -13.66 -2.08 5.32
N ILE A 4 -14.69 -2.89 5.49
CA ILE A 4 -16.08 -2.41 5.42
C ILE A 4 -16.44 -1.74 6.75
N GLU A 5 -15.94 -0.53 6.94
CA GLU A 5 -16.02 0.29 8.15
C GLU A 5 -16.36 1.75 7.78
N PHE A 6 -17.07 2.48 8.65
CA PHE A 6 -17.50 3.86 8.38
C PHE A 6 -16.32 4.85 8.23
N ASP A 7 -15.17 4.60 8.86
CA ASP A 7 -13.97 5.45 8.72
C ASP A 7 -13.35 5.39 7.31
N LYS A 8 -13.60 4.32 6.53
CA LYS A 8 -13.14 4.19 5.13
C LYS A 8 -13.99 4.97 4.13
N LYS A 9 -15.06 5.62 4.61
CA LYS A 9 -15.97 6.49 3.85
C LYS A 9 -16.59 5.85 2.59
N HIS A 10 -16.78 4.53 2.62
CA HIS A 10 -17.37 3.78 1.51
C HIS A 10 -18.82 4.23 1.20
N VAL A 11 -19.55 4.66 2.23
CA VAL A 11 -20.93 5.16 2.14
C VAL A 11 -21.00 6.50 1.40
N GLU A 12 -20.08 7.41 1.70
CA GLU A 12 -19.93 8.74 1.08
C GLU A 12 -19.52 8.61 -0.38
N LEU A 13 -18.53 7.74 -0.66
CA LEU A 13 -18.12 7.42 -2.04
C LEU A 13 -19.27 6.75 -2.83
N LEU A 14 -20.05 5.87 -2.22
CA LEU A 14 -21.23 5.28 -2.88
C LEU A 14 -22.29 6.34 -3.20
N ARG A 15 -22.60 7.24 -2.26
CA ARG A 15 -23.51 8.38 -2.49
C ARG A 15 -23.01 9.31 -3.60
N CYS A 16 -21.70 9.56 -3.66
CA CYS A 16 -21.05 10.30 -4.73
C CYS A 16 -21.24 9.62 -6.10
N PHE A 17 -20.98 8.31 -6.21
CA PHE A 17 -21.20 7.57 -7.45
C PHE A 17 -22.67 7.54 -7.88
N ARG A 18 -23.60 7.36 -6.94
CA ARG A 18 -25.05 7.47 -7.21
C ARG A 18 -25.44 8.84 -7.78
N SER A 19 -24.86 9.92 -7.25
CA SER A 19 -25.06 11.27 -7.79
C SER A 19 -24.58 11.38 -9.23
N LEU A 20 -23.44 10.79 -9.59
CA LEU A 20 -22.97 10.76 -10.99
C LEU A 20 -23.94 10.00 -11.91
N VAL A 21 -24.43 8.83 -11.48
CA VAL A 21 -25.40 8.02 -12.25
C VAL A 21 -26.72 8.78 -12.43
N ASN A 22 -27.24 9.40 -11.37
CA ASN A 22 -28.44 10.24 -11.43
C ASN A 22 -28.26 11.46 -12.37
N CYS A 23 -27.02 11.95 -12.53
CA CYS A 23 -26.65 13.03 -13.46
C CYS A 23 -26.27 12.52 -14.87
N GLY A 24 -26.59 11.26 -15.22
CA GLY A 24 -26.43 10.72 -16.57
C GLY A 24 -25.11 9.98 -16.85
N LEU A 25 -24.36 9.57 -15.82
CA LEU A 25 -23.22 8.67 -16.01
C LEU A 25 -23.69 7.27 -16.47
N VAL A 26 -23.39 6.94 -17.73
CA VAL A 26 -23.76 5.66 -18.38
C VAL A 26 -22.52 4.84 -18.75
N GLY A 27 -22.65 3.51 -18.73
CA GLY A 27 -21.57 2.59 -19.14
C GLY A 27 -20.47 2.34 -18.10
N TRP A 28 -20.56 2.94 -16.91
CA TRP A 28 -19.61 2.74 -15.80
C TRP A 28 -20.22 1.91 -14.67
N ARG A 29 -19.37 1.09 -14.02
CA ARG A 29 -19.70 0.36 -12.78
C ARG A 29 -18.77 0.80 -11.66
N TYR A 30 -19.23 0.70 -10.41
CA TYR A 30 -18.42 0.98 -9.23
C TYR A 30 -18.31 -0.24 -8.32
N ALA A 31 -17.09 -0.73 -8.11
CA ALA A 31 -16.82 -1.87 -7.24
C ALA A 31 -16.34 -1.41 -5.86
N ILE A 32 -17.10 -1.75 -4.81
CA ILE A 32 -16.69 -1.58 -3.42
C ILE A 32 -16.10 -2.91 -2.95
N ILE A 33 -14.77 -2.95 -2.86
CA ILE A 33 -14.03 -4.13 -2.42
C ILE A 33 -13.58 -3.95 -0.97
N GLY A 34 -13.82 -4.95 -0.12
CA GLY A 34 -13.28 -4.90 1.24
C GLY A 34 -13.48 -6.13 2.12
N SER A 35 -12.73 -6.20 3.21
CA SER A 35 -12.86 -7.27 4.21
C SER A 35 -13.95 -6.92 5.24
N THR A 36 -14.80 -7.88 5.59
CA THR A 36 -15.82 -7.72 6.64
C THR A 36 -15.34 -8.18 8.02
N ARG A 37 -14.17 -8.82 8.08
CA ARG A 37 -13.63 -9.47 9.29
C ARG A 37 -13.17 -8.46 10.36
N ARG A 38 -13.74 -8.60 11.56
CA ARG A 38 -13.27 -8.06 12.86
C ARG A 38 -13.50 -6.57 13.15
N SER A 39 -14.76 -6.12 13.12
CA SER A 39 -15.20 -4.92 13.87
C SER A 39 -16.68 -5.05 14.25
N SER A 40 -17.14 -4.28 15.24
CA SER A 40 -18.55 -4.21 15.65
C SER A 40 -19.43 -3.70 14.52
N ASP A 41 -19.01 -2.60 13.90
CA ASP A 41 -19.82 -1.78 12.98
C ASP A 41 -19.81 -2.28 11.53
N SER A 42 -19.11 -3.40 11.27
CA SER A 42 -18.93 -3.98 9.93
C SER A 42 -20.26 -4.47 9.34
N TRP A 43 -21.18 -4.95 10.18
CA TRP A 43 -22.48 -5.44 9.71
C TRP A 43 -23.40 -4.29 9.30
N GLU A 44 -23.53 -3.25 10.12
CA GLU A 44 -24.32 -2.05 9.82
C GLU A 44 -23.80 -1.34 8.56
N CYS A 45 -22.47 -1.26 8.41
CA CYS A 45 -21.85 -0.69 7.21
C CYS A 45 -22.21 -1.51 5.95
N GLN A 46 -22.14 -2.85 6.01
CA GLN A 46 -22.54 -3.72 4.89
C GLN A 46 -24.02 -3.56 4.52
N GLU A 47 -24.94 -3.58 5.48
CA GLU A 47 -26.38 -3.47 5.22
C GLU A 47 -26.72 -2.13 4.57
N LEU A 48 -26.16 -1.02 5.08
CA LEU A 48 -26.34 0.30 4.47
C LEU A 48 -25.75 0.36 3.04
N LEU A 49 -24.61 -0.27 2.79
CA LEU A 49 -24.05 -0.35 1.42
C LEU A 49 -24.96 -1.17 0.49
N ARG A 50 -25.52 -2.30 0.96
CA ARG A 50 -26.48 -3.12 0.20
C ARG A 50 -27.77 -2.36 -0.14
N GLU A 51 -28.29 -1.58 0.80
CA GLU A 51 -29.45 -0.71 0.57
C GLU A 51 -29.12 0.38 -0.47
N LEU A 52 -28.03 1.13 -0.27
CA LEU A 52 -27.64 2.24 -1.13
C LEU A 52 -27.26 1.77 -2.55
N ALA A 53 -26.72 0.57 -2.72
CA ALA A 53 -26.36 0.01 -4.03
C ALA A 53 -27.59 -0.44 -4.87
N ARG A 54 -28.75 -0.64 -4.26
CA ARG A 54 -29.94 -1.19 -4.93
C ARG A 54 -30.39 -0.31 -6.10
N GLY A 55 -30.44 -0.89 -7.29
CA GLY A 55 -30.83 -0.20 -8.52
C GLY A 55 -29.72 0.61 -9.21
N TYR A 56 -28.49 0.57 -8.70
CA TYR A 56 -27.33 1.23 -9.29
C TYR A 56 -26.32 0.21 -9.86
N PRO A 57 -25.47 0.60 -10.83
CA PRO A 57 -24.42 -0.27 -11.38
C PRO A 57 -23.25 -0.40 -10.40
N VAL A 58 -23.49 -1.05 -9.26
CA VAL A 58 -22.55 -1.16 -8.13
C VAL A 58 -22.34 -2.62 -7.78
N ASP A 59 -21.09 -3.01 -7.63
CA ASP A 59 -20.67 -4.35 -7.19
C ASP A 59 -20.15 -4.25 -5.75
N LEU A 60 -20.74 -5.03 -4.84
CA LEU A 60 -20.28 -5.16 -3.46
C LEU A 60 -19.52 -6.48 -3.32
N LEU A 61 -18.19 -6.39 -3.23
CA LEU A 61 -17.28 -7.53 -3.37
C LEU A 61 -16.49 -7.71 -2.08
N PHE A 62 -16.96 -8.60 -1.23
CA PHE A 62 -16.47 -8.75 0.14
C PHE A 62 -15.60 -9.99 0.32
N ASP A 63 -14.52 -9.85 1.10
CA ASP A 63 -13.61 -10.93 1.50
C ASP A 63 -13.05 -11.78 0.34
N LEU A 64 -12.85 -11.14 -0.82
CA LEU A 64 -12.22 -11.72 -2.02
C LEU A 64 -10.83 -12.31 -1.73
N ASP A 65 -10.45 -13.31 -2.53
CA ASP A 65 -9.05 -13.74 -2.59
C ASP A 65 -8.17 -12.77 -3.39
N PHE A 66 -6.85 -12.98 -3.30
CA PHE A 66 -5.86 -12.10 -3.96
C PHE A 66 -5.93 -12.14 -5.50
N SER A 67 -6.28 -13.29 -6.10
CA SER A 67 -6.43 -13.46 -7.54
C SER A 67 -7.67 -12.73 -8.05
N GLU A 68 -8.80 -12.85 -7.33
CA GLU A 68 -10.03 -12.11 -7.62
C GLU A 68 -9.82 -10.59 -7.52
N LEU A 69 -9.25 -10.13 -6.40
CA LEU A 69 -8.93 -8.72 -6.17
C LEU A 69 -8.04 -8.18 -7.30
N ARG A 70 -6.96 -8.89 -7.64
CA ARG A 70 -6.04 -8.51 -8.71
C ARG A 70 -6.74 -8.40 -10.06
N SER A 71 -7.55 -9.40 -10.42
CA SER A 71 -8.32 -9.42 -11.68
C SER A 71 -9.26 -8.21 -11.80
N ILE A 72 -9.85 -7.76 -10.69
CA ILE A 72 -10.70 -6.56 -10.68
C ILE A 72 -9.86 -5.28 -10.82
N LEU A 73 -8.74 -5.16 -10.10
CA LEU A 73 -7.86 -4.00 -10.19
C LEU A 73 -7.23 -3.85 -11.58
N GLU A 74 -6.79 -4.94 -12.22
CA GLU A 74 -6.23 -4.93 -13.60
C GLU A 74 -7.28 -4.51 -14.66
N ARG A 75 -8.58 -4.61 -14.33
CA ARG A 75 -9.70 -4.18 -15.18
C ARG A 75 -10.25 -2.80 -14.81
N ALA A 76 -9.91 -2.25 -13.65
CA ALA A 76 -10.44 -0.99 -13.17
C ALA A 76 -9.66 0.18 -13.78
N ALA A 77 -10.38 1.14 -14.38
CA ALA A 77 -9.74 2.32 -14.97
C ALA A 77 -9.40 3.39 -13.91
N LEU A 78 -10.19 3.49 -12.85
CA LEU A 78 -10.08 4.49 -11.78
C LEU A 78 -10.10 3.81 -10.41
N PHE A 79 -9.42 4.42 -9.42
CA PHE A 79 -9.46 4.01 -8.02
C PHE A 79 -9.83 5.20 -7.13
N TRP A 80 -10.86 5.06 -6.29
CA TRP A 80 -11.29 6.10 -5.36
C TRP A 80 -10.85 5.80 -3.92
N HIS A 81 -10.33 6.81 -3.21
CA HIS A 81 -9.94 6.70 -1.80
C HIS A 81 -10.30 7.95 -1.00
N ALA A 82 -10.98 7.76 0.15
CA ALA A 82 -11.56 8.85 0.94
C ALA A 82 -11.22 8.82 2.44
N LYS A 83 -10.33 7.93 2.90
CA LYS A 83 -9.92 7.94 4.32
C LYS A 83 -9.27 9.29 4.67
N GLY A 84 -9.69 9.89 5.79
CA GLY A 84 -9.37 11.27 6.19
C GLY A 84 -10.40 12.32 5.78
N PHE A 85 -11.35 12.02 4.88
CA PHE A 85 -12.41 12.95 4.51
C PHE A 85 -13.40 13.18 5.68
N GLY A 86 -13.65 14.45 5.99
CA GLY A 86 -14.53 14.87 7.09
C GLY A 86 -13.87 14.90 8.48
N VAL A 87 -12.56 14.62 8.59
CA VAL A 87 -11.81 14.78 9.84
C VAL A 87 -11.64 16.28 10.12
N VAL A 88 -12.19 16.75 11.24
CA VAL A 88 -12.17 18.18 11.61
C VAL A 88 -10.84 18.58 12.26
N ASP A 89 -10.27 17.69 13.09
CA ASP A 89 -8.99 17.92 13.78
C ASP A 89 -8.03 16.76 13.53
N VAL A 90 -7.18 16.94 12.51
CA VAL A 90 -6.14 15.98 12.12
C VAL A 90 -5.02 15.89 13.18
N THR A 91 -4.83 16.91 14.02
CA THR A 91 -3.79 16.88 15.06
C THR A 91 -4.19 15.99 16.23
N ARG A 92 -5.49 15.87 16.50
CA ARG A 92 -6.06 15.04 17.57
C ARG A 92 -6.46 13.64 17.15
N ASN A 93 -6.75 13.43 15.86
CA ASN A 93 -7.18 12.13 15.31
C ASN A 93 -6.31 11.76 14.08
N PRO A 94 -4.97 11.75 14.18
CA PRO A 94 -4.10 11.46 13.05
C PRO A 94 -4.40 10.08 12.43
N GLU A 95 -4.75 9.09 13.24
CA GLU A 95 -5.09 7.72 12.83
C GLU A 95 -6.28 7.61 11.87
N GLU A 96 -7.16 8.61 11.81
CA GLU A 96 -8.24 8.68 10.81
C GLU A 96 -7.73 9.00 9.39
N MET A 97 -6.47 9.43 9.23
CA MET A 97 -5.85 9.71 7.93
C MET A 97 -5.27 8.45 7.29
N GLU A 98 -5.10 8.47 5.97
CA GLU A 98 -4.27 7.49 5.27
C GLU A 98 -2.81 7.94 5.26
N HIS A 99 -1.89 7.05 5.66
CA HIS A 99 -0.48 7.40 5.86
C HIS A 99 0.44 6.70 4.86
N PHE A 100 0.19 5.42 4.58
CA PHE A 100 1.08 4.62 3.74
C PHE A 100 0.58 4.54 2.30
N GLY A 101 -0.74 4.68 2.09
CA GLY A 101 -1.30 4.68 0.75
C GLY A 101 -1.11 3.35 0.00
N ILE A 102 -0.95 2.23 0.72
CA ILE A 102 -0.73 0.89 0.15
C ILE A 102 -1.83 0.55 -0.88
N ALA A 103 -3.09 0.69 -0.50
CA ALA A 103 -4.23 0.38 -1.37
C ALA A 103 -4.27 1.25 -2.66
N PRO A 104 -4.06 2.59 -2.58
CA PRO A 104 -3.76 3.40 -3.76
C PRO A 104 -2.55 2.90 -4.59
N ALA A 105 -1.42 2.58 -3.97
CA ALA A 105 -0.21 2.16 -4.68
C ALA A 105 -0.38 0.80 -5.40
N GLU A 106 -1.09 -0.15 -4.79
CA GLU A 106 -1.50 -1.42 -5.42
C GLU A 106 -2.40 -1.17 -6.65
N ALA A 107 -3.37 -0.27 -6.52
CA ALA A 107 -4.24 0.11 -7.64
C ALA A 107 -3.46 0.83 -8.76
N MET A 108 -2.54 1.73 -8.41
CA MET A 108 -1.64 2.40 -9.36
C MET A 108 -0.76 1.38 -10.09
N ALA A 109 -0.22 0.37 -9.40
CA ALA A 109 0.57 -0.70 -9.99
C ALA A 109 -0.25 -1.56 -10.98
N ALA A 110 -1.53 -1.81 -10.67
CA ALA A 110 -2.46 -2.48 -11.58
C ALA A 110 -2.86 -1.63 -12.80
N GLY A 111 -2.59 -0.31 -12.79
CA GLY A 111 -2.92 0.61 -13.88
C GLY A 111 -4.17 1.47 -13.64
N CYS A 112 -4.77 1.44 -12.45
CA CYS A 112 -5.81 2.40 -12.09
C CYS A 112 -5.25 3.82 -12.04
N VAL A 113 -6.02 4.81 -12.49
CA VAL A 113 -5.79 6.22 -12.13
C VAL A 113 -6.37 6.48 -10.74
N PRO A 114 -5.57 6.88 -9.73
CA PRO A 114 -6.05 7.16 -8.39
C PRO A 114 -6.70 8.55 -8.30
N LEU A 115 -7.87 8.63 -7.69
CA LEU A 115 -8.55 9.87 -7.26
C LEU A 115 -8.71 9.80 -5.75
N VAL A 116 -7.83 10.47 -5.02
CA VAL A 116 -7.67 10.30 -3.56
C VAL A 116 -7.83 11.61 -2.80
N PHE A 117 -8.31 11.52 -1.57
CA PHE A 117 -8.45 12.67 -0.70
C PHE A 117 -7.10 13.38 -0.46
N HIS A 118 -7.09 14.71 -0.48
CA HIS A 118 -5.92 15.54 -0.24
C HIS A 118 -5.61 15.63 1.26
N GLY A 119 -5.10 14.55 1.84
CA GLY A 119 -4.68 14.52 3.24
C GLY A 119 -3.85 13.29 3.61
N GLY A 120 -3.14 13.38 4.73
CA GLY A 120 -2.23 12.34 5.19
C GLY A 120 -1.04 12.17 4.24
N GLY A 121 -0.57 10.94 4.03
CA GLY A 121 0.52 10.61 3.10
C GLY A 121 0.09 10.47 1.63
N LEU A 122 -1.20 10.60 1.32
CA LEU A 122 -1.72 10.48 -0.05
C LEU A 122 -1.08 11.47 -1.07
N PRO A 123 -0.73 12.73 -0.70
CA PRO A 123 -0.02 13.64 -1.60
C PRO A 123 1.43 13.25 -1.91
N GLU A 124 2.06 12.34 -1.16
CA GLU A 124 3.43 11.87 -1.45
C GLU A 124 3.44 10.86 -2.61
N ILE A 125 2.36 10.07 -2.72
CA ILE A 125 2.18 9.05 -3.75
C ILE A 125 1.46 9.58 -5.01
N VAL A 126 0.50 10.52 -4.86
CA VAL A 126 -0.29 11.08 -5.97
C VAL A 126 0.11 12.52 -6.28
N ASP A 127 0.86 12.67 -7.38
CA ASP A 127 1.21 13.94 -7.99
C ASP A 127 -0.01 14.48 -8.77
N HIS A 128 -0.79 15.36 -8.15
CA HIS A 128 -2.06 15.88 -8.69
C HIS A 128 -1.94 16.35 -10.15
N GLY A 129 -2.83 15.87 -11.01
CA GLY A 129 -2.88 16.19 -12.44
C GLY A 129 -1.86 15.44 -13.30
N SER A 130 -0.84 14.83 -12.69
CA SER A 130 0.20 14.07 -13.38
C SER A 130 -0.10 12.57 -13.38
N ASN A 131 -0.05 11.91 -12.21
CA ASN A 131 -0.20 10.46 -12.06
C ASN A 131 -1.55 10.05 -11.42
N GLY A 132 -2.38 11.03 -11.07
CA GLY A 132 -3.68 10.88 -10.42
C GLY A 132 -4.28 12.23 -10.09
N MET A 133 -5.34 12.24 -9.28
CA MET A 133 -5.99 13.47 -8.80
C MET A 133 -6.11 13.47 -7.28
N LEU A 134 -5.70 14.58 -6.66
CA LEU A 134 -6.04 14.92 -5.28
C LEU A 134 -7.35 15.73 -5.25
N TRP A 135 -8.27 15.40 -4.35
CA TRP A 135 -9.55 16.11 -4.15
C TRP A 135 -9.80 16.44 -2.67
N LYS A 136 -10.54 17.52 -2.38
CA LYS A 136 -10.82 18.01 -1.02
C LYS A 136 -12.26 17.76 -0.58
N ASP A 137 -13.19 17.74 -1.52
CA ASP A 137 -14.60 17.44 -1.27
C ASP A 137 -15.21 16.55 -2.37
N LEU A 138 -16.48 16.15 -2.15
CA LEU A 138 -17.19 15.25 -3.05
C LEU A 138 -17.60 15.91 -4.37
N GLU A 139 -17.67 17.23 -4.47
CA GLU A 139 -17.92 17.93 -5.74
C GLU A 139 -16.65 17.96 -6.59
N GLU A 140 -15.48 18.23 -6.00
CA GLU A 140 -14.18 18.05 -6.66
C GLU A 140 -14.00 16.60 -7.14
N LEU A 141 -14.29 15.59 -6.31
CA LEU A 141 -14.22 14.19 -6.72
C LEU A 141 -15.10 13.88 -7.94
N LYS A 142 -16.34 14.40 -7.97
CA LYS A 142 -17.24 14.24 -9.13
C LYS A 142 -16.67 14.93 -10.37
N ALA A 143 -16.25 16.19 -10.26
CA ALA A 143 -15.71 16.96 -11.37
C ALA A 143 -14.44 16.33 -11.96
N LEU A 144 -13.51 15.91 -11.11
CA LEU A 144 -12.26 15.25 -11.49
C LEU A 144 -12.53 13.87 -12.11
N THR A 145 -13.48 13.10 -11.58
CA THR A 145 -13.90 11.84 -12.21
C THR A 145 -14.44 12.08 -13.61
N LEU A 146 -15.37 13.03 -13.77
CA LEU A 146 -15.94 13.38 -15.08
C LEU A 146 -14.87 13.84 -16.07
N ALA A 147 -13.87 14.61 -15.62
CA ALA A 147 -12.75 15.04 -16.45
C ALA A 147 -11.88 13.85 -16.91
N VAL A 148 -11.57 12.89 -16.04
CA VAL A 148 -10.70 11.74 -16.37
C VAL A 148 -11.43 10.66 -17.18
N ILE A 149 -12.75 10.45 -17.00
CA ILE A 149 -13.48 9.47 -17.82
C ILE A 149 -13.71 9.96 -19.25
N ARG A 150 -13.92 11.27 -19.44
CA ARG A 150 -14.20 11.90 -20.75
C ARG A 150 -12.99 12.00 -21.67
N ASP A 151 -11.79 11.85 -21.14
CA ASP A 151 -10.53 11.94 -21.87
C ASP A 151 -9.73 10.63 -21.72
N PRO A 152 -9.95 9.64 -22.62
CA PRO A 152 -9.27 8.35 -22.56
C PRO A 152 -7.75 8.42 -22.75
N GLU A 153 -7.26 9.34 -23.58
CA GLU A 153 -5.83 9.50 -23.86
C GLU A 153 -5.09 10.03 -22.63
N ARG A 154 -5.61 11.12 -22.03
CA ARG A 154 -5.09 11.64 -20.76
C ARG A 154 -5.17 10.61 -19.65
N ARG A 155 -6.24 9.82 -19.57
CA ARG A 155 -6.38 8.72 -18.61
C ARG A 155 -5.33 7.62 -18.81
N SER A 156 -5.05 7.21 -20.05
CA SER A 156 -3.99 6.23 -20.34
C SER A 156 -2.61 6.77 -19.93
N SER A 157 -2.30 7.99 -20.34
CA SER A 157 -1.03 8.65 -20.00
C SER A 157 -0.86 8.85 -18.48
N MET A 158 -1.96 9.11 -17.76
CA MET A 158 -1.98 9.20 -16.30
C MET A 158 -1.79 7.82 -15.64
N SER A 159 -2.39 6.76 -16.18
CA SER A 159 -2.22 5.36 -15.75
C SER A 159 -0.77 4.86 -15.93
N GLU A 160 -0.11 5.23 -17.02
CA GLU A 160 1.32 4.95 -17.23
C GLU A 160 2.20 5.63 -16.16
N ARG A 161 1.96 6.91 -15.88
CA ARG A 161 2.66 7.63 -14.80
C ARG A 161 2.32 7.09 -13.41
N ALA A 162 1.09 6.60 -13.19
CA ALA A 162 0.68 5.93 -11.96
C ALA A 162 1.51 4.66 -11.73
N ARG A 163 1.60 3.78 -12.75
CA ARG A 163 2.44 2.57 -12.70
C ARG A 163 3.92 2.90 -12.49
N ALA A 164 4.45 3.91 -13.18
CA ALA A 164 5.83 4.35 -13.02
C ALA A 164 6.11 4.81 -11.58
N LYS A 165 5.26 5.65 -11.00
CA LYS A 165 5.40 6.08 -9.59
C LYS A 165 5.24 4.91 -8.61
N ALA A 166 4.27 4.01 -8.83
CA ALA A 166 4.05 2.85 -7.99
C ALA A 166 5.29 1.94 -7.89
N SER A 167 6.09 1.83 -8.96
CA SER A 167 7.33 1.06 -8.97
C SER A 167 8.40 1.56 -7.98
N LEU A 168 8.32 2.82 -7.53
CA LEU A 168 9.21 3.37 -6.50
C LEU A 168 8.93 2.78 -5.10
N PHE A 169 7.70 2.30 -4.88
CA PHE A 169 7.25 1.69 -3.63
C PHE A 169 7.29 0.16 -3.67
N SER A 170 7.98 -0.43 -4.66
CA SER A 170 8.13 -1.88 -4.76
C SER A 170 8.96 -2.43 -3.60
N LYS A 171 8.75 -3.71 -3.26
CA LYS A 171 9.51 -4.41 -2.23
C LYS A 171 11.01 -4.38 -2.51
N GLU A 172 11.40 -4.46 -3.77
CA GLU A 172 12.77 -4.45 -4.25
C GLU A 172 13.43 -3.09 -3.98
N ARG A 173 12.73 -1.99 -4.29
CA ARG A 173 13.19 -0.62 -3.99
C ARG A 173 13.26 -0.32 -2.50
N PHE A 174 12.30 -0.83 -1.72
CA PHE A 174 12.36 -0.76 -0.27
C PHE A 174 13.59 -1.50 0.28
N LEU A 175 13.85 -2.73 -0.18
CA LEU A 175 15.01 -3.53 0.25
C LEU A 175 16.34 -2.91 -0.18
N GLU A 176 16.43 -2.34 -1.38
CA GLU A 176 17.60 -1.62 -1.87
C GLU A 176 17.92 -0.40 -0.97
N SER A 177 16.93 0.46 -0.76
CA SER A 177 17.05 1.66 0.08
C SER A 177 17.36 1.34 1.54
N PHE A 178 16.67 0.34 2.11
CA PHE A 178 16.92 -0.14 3.47
C PHE A 178 18.33 -0.74 3.62
N SER A 179 18.80 -1.47 2.61
CA SER A 179 20.17 -2.03 2.59
C SER A 179 21.22 -0.93 2.48
N GLU A 180 20.97 0.14 1.72
CA GLU A 180 21.87 1.30 1.64
C GLU A 180 21.96 2.05 2.98
N ILE A 181 20.82 2.36 3.60
CA ILE A 181 20.76 3.02 4.91
C ILE A 181 21.46 2.14 5.97
N THR A 182 21.16 0.83 5.99
CA THR A 182 21.78 -0.11 6.92
C THR A 182 23.29 -0.22 6.69
N ARG A 183 23.75 -0.24 5.43
CA ARG A 183 25.18 -0.23 5.07
C ARG A 183 25.87 1.03 5.58
N ARG A 184 25.22 2.19 5.43
CA ARG A 184 25.72 3.50 5.89
C ARG A 184 25.77 3.60 7.42
N VAL A 185 24.74 3.13 8.11
CA VAL A 185 24.65 3.15 9.60
C VAL A 185 25.61 2.13 10.23
N MET A 186 25.77 0.94 9.64
CA MET A 186 26.71 -0.07 10.13
C MET A 186 28.17 0.15 9.67
N GLY A 187 28.49 1.27 9.01
CA GLY A 187 29.85 1.60 8.57
C GLY A 187 30.43 0.63 7.55
N LEU A 188 29.58 -0.13 6.84
CA LEU A 188 29.98 -1.11 5.83
C LEU A 188 30.27 -0.43 4.48
N GLU A 189 31.17 0.56 4.48
CA GLU A 189 31.80 0.98 3.23
C GLU A 189 32.51 -0.22 2.61
N LEU A 190 32.17 -0.56 1.37
CA LEU A 190 32.86 -1.59 0.61
C LEU A 190 34.29 -1.12 0.34
N ARG A 191 35.21 -1.52 1.22
CA ARG A 191 36.65 -1.49 0.96
C ARG A 191 36.94 -2.38 -0.25
N THR A 192 36.87 -1.77 -1.43
CA THR A 192 37.40 -2.33 -2.69
C THR A 192 38.92 -2.22 -2.70
N SER A 193 39.56 -2.84 -1.69
CA SER A 193 40.99 -3.11 -1.70
C SER A 193 41.22 -4.48 -2.32
N ALA A 194 41.81 -4.50 -3.51
CA ALA A 194 42.31 -5.73 -4.11
C ALA A 194 43.40 -6.37 -3.21
N SER A 195 43.49 -7.70 -3.27
CA SER A 195 44.45 -8.57 -2.56
C SER A 195 44.30 -8.66 -1.03
N GLY A 196 44.24 -9.91 -0.53
CA GLY A 196 44.18 -10.24 0.90
C GLY A 196 43.45 -11.57 1.13
N SER A 197 44.17 -12.62 1.49
CA SER A 197 43.61 -13.98 1.66
C SER A 197 42.67 -14.10 2.88
N PHE A 198 41.53 -14.76 2.70
CA PHE A 198 40.67 -15.19 3.80
C PHE A 198 41.43 -16.11 4.78
N PRO A 199 41.47 -15.80 6.09
CA PRO A 199 41.87 -16.76 7.11
C PRO A 199 40.83 -17.87 7.24
N LYS A 200 41.28 -19.12 7.37
CA LYS A 200 40.37 -20.26 7.60
C LYS A 200 39.77 -20.18 9.01
N THR A 201 38.43 -20.22 9.05
CA THR A 201 37.55 -20.72 10.14
C THR A 201 38.20 -21.05 11.49
N ILE A 202 37.85 -20.29 12.53
CA ILE A 202 37.99 -20.74 13.93
C ILE A 202 36.77 -21.62 14.25
N GLY A 203 36.98 -22.93 14.31
CA GLY A 203 36.01 -23.86 14.91
C GLY A 203 36.13 -23.90 16.44
N PRO A 204 35.08 -24.30 17.18
CA PRO A 204 35.14 -24.37 18.63
C PRO A 204 36.07 -25.49 19.09
N GLY A 205 37.19 -25.13 19.71
CA GLY A 205 38.18 -26.08 20.23
C GLY A 205 37.63 -26.93 21.38
N ARG A 206 37.57 -28.25 21.18
CA ARG A 206 37.50 -29.22 22.28
C ARG A 206 38.86 -29.27 22.99
N PRO A 207 38.93 -29.32 24.32
CA PRO A 207 40.16 -29.65 25.02
C PRO A 207 40.42 -31.16 24.90
N GLU A 208 41.42 -31.54 24.11
CA GLU A 208 41.92 -32.90 24.04
C GLU A 208 42.88 -33.18 25.21
N LYS A 209 42.78 -34.38 25.80
CA LYS A 209 43.60 -34.80 26.94
C LYS A 209 44.78 -35.62 26.43
N ASP A 210 46.00 -35.12 26.60
CA ASP A 210 47.20 -35.94 26.42
C ASP A 210 47.90 -36.27 27.75
N ARG A 211 48.24 -37.55 27.89
CA ARG A 211 49.07 -38.14 28.93
C ARG A 211 50.40 -38.56 28.33
N ALA A 212 51.51 -38.16 28.93
CA ALA A 212 52.79 -38.90 29.01
C ALA A 212 53.72 -38.12 29.97
N SER A 213 54.14 -38.63 31.14
CA SER A 213 55.34 -39.47 31.36
C SER A 213 56.58 -38.96 30.60
N GLN A 214 57.74 -38.62 31.18
CA GLN A 214 58.43 -39.05 32.43
C GLN A 214 59.61 -38.05 32.72
N SER A 215 60.45 -38.06 33.77
CA SER A 215 60.71 -38.93 34.96
C SER A 215 61.60 -38.20 36.03
N HIS A 216 61.84 -38.87 37.17
CA HIS A 216 63.01 -38.84 38.08
C HIS A 216 63.53 -37.56 38.79
N SER A 217 63.53 -37.60 40.14
CA SER A 217 64.76 -37.68 40.96
C SER A 217 64.47 -38.10 42.44
N CYS A 218 65.47 -38.71 43.09
CA CYS A 218 65.58 -39.26 44.47
C CYS A 218 65.24 -38.27 45.64
N ALA A 219 65.20 -38.63 46.94
CA ALA A 219 65.73 -39.79 47.71
C ALA A 219 64.88 -40.04 49.01
N GLU A 220 64.70 -41.29 49.47
CA GLU A 220 65.31 -41.91 50.70
C GLU A 220 64.81 -41.42 52.09
N PRO A 221 64.92 -42.24 53.16
CA PRO A 221 64.84 -43.70 53.25
C PRO A 221 63.75 -44.22 54.23
#